data_AF-A0A170VSH3-F1
#
_entry.id   AF-A0A170VSH3-F1
#
_cell.length_a   1.000
_cell.length_b   1.000
_cell.length_c   1.000
_cell.angle_alpha   90.00
_cell.angle_beta   90.00
_cell.angle_gamma   90.00
#
_symmetry.space_group_name_H-M   'P 1'
#
loop_
_entity.id
_entity.type
_entity.pdbx_description
1 polymer ?
#
loop_
_entity_poly.entity_id
_entity_poly.type
_entity_poly.pdbx_seq_one_letter_code
_entity_poly.pdbx_strand_id
1 'polypeptide(L)'
;MITPFTASGALDLDGAQRLAERLVAGGCDGLVLNGTTGESPTTTDAEKAALVRAVREAVGKRASIVTGAGTAGTRHTVELALEAEKAGADGVRVVTPYCSRPPQDAVEEHFRTVADACGLPVTLYDIPGRTGTRIEPETMLRLAGHPRIVAVKDCFLRLPRRPGGPGPYRAGVLRGLRRARPRPVRGGRRGLCEHGREPRPGPHPLRPGRVRRR
;
A
#
# COMPACT_ATOMS: atom_id res chain seq x y z
N MET A 1 5.68 -0.26 -5.02
CA MET A 1 6.53 0.46 -5.97
C MET A 1 7.31 1.50 -5.20
N ILE A 2 8.61 1.59 -5.40
CA ILE A 2 9.43 2.74 -4.99
C ILE A 2 8.90 4.04 -5.61
N THR A 3 9.29 5.17 -5.04
CA THR A 3 9.02 6.50 -5.58
C THR A 3 10.32 7.04 -6.18
N PRO A 4 10.44 7.13 -7.51
CA PRO A 4 11.67 7.64 -8.12
C PRO A 4 11.91 9.11 -7.81
N PHE A 5 13.16 9.46 -7.54
CA PHE A 5 13.62 10.83 -7.36
C PHE A 5 14.80 11.12 -8.28
N THR A 6 14.91 12.37 -8.72
CA THR A 6 16.08 12.88 -9.43
C THR A 6 17.29 12.96 -8.49
N ALA A 7 18.49 13.14 -9.03
CA ALA A 7 19.70 13.34 -8.23
C ALA A 7 19.62 14.58 -7.30
N SER A 8 18.75 15.54 -7.62
CA SER A 8 18.48 16.72 -6.79
C SER A 8 17.49 16.48 -5.64
N GLY A 9 16.88 15.30 -5.58
CA GLY A 9 15.86 14.95 -4.59
C GLY A 9 14.43 15.31 -5.00
N ALA A 10 14.22 15.96 -6.15
CA ALA A 10 12.89 16.23 -6.68
C ALA A 10 12.21 14.95 -7.20
N LEU A 11 10.89 14.83 -7.02
CA LEU A 11 10.08 13.73 -7.54
C LEU A 11 10.27 13.54 -9.07
N ASP A 12 10.65 12.33 -9.48
CA ASP A 12 10.84 11.97 -10.90
C ASP A 12 9.59 11.27 -11.44
N LEU A 13 8.63 12.06 -11.95
CA LEU A 13 7.38 11.56 -12.48
C LEU A 13 7.58 10.71 -13.74
N ASP A 14 8.45 11.12 -14.66
CA ASP A 14 8.74 10.35 -15.87
C ASP A 14 9.37 8.99 -15.52
N GLY A 15 10.27 8.98 -14.53
CA GLY A 15 10.84 7.75 -13.97
C GLY A 15 9.78 6.85 -13.34
N ALA A 16 8.83 7.43 -12.61
CA ALA A 16 7.70 6.69 -12.05
C ALA A 16 6.82 6.05 -13.12
N GLN A 17 6.52 6.77 -14.20
CA GLN A 17 5.74 6.26 -15.33
C GLN A 17 6.45 5.09 -16.01
N ARG A 18 7.74 5.26 -16.37
CA ARG A 18 8.54 4.18 -16.99
C ARG A 18 8.61 2.93 -16.10
N LEU A 19 8.78 3.11 -14.79
CA LEU A 19 8.79 2.00 -13.84
C LEU A 19 7.43 1.30 -13.78
N ALA A 20 6.34 2.07 -13.69
CA ALA A 20 4.98 1.53 -13.64
C ALA A 20 4.66 0.70 -14.89
N GLU A 21 4.95 1.22 -16.08
CA GLU A 21 4.75 0.50 -17.34
C GLU A 21 5.54 -0.81 -17.39
N ARG A 22 6.82 -0.76 -16.99
CA ARG A 22 7.68 -1.95 -16.95
C ARG A 22 7.13 -3.01 -16.00
N LEU A 23 6.65 -2.63 -14.82
CA LEU A 23 6.09 -3.57 -13.84
C LEU A 23 4.79 -4.19 -14.36
N VAL A 24 3.91 -3.40 -14.97
CA VAL A 24 2.66 -3.90 -15.56
C VAL A 24 2.92 -4.80 -16.77
N ALA A 25 3.85 -4.41 -17.66
CA ALA A 25 4.30 -5.25 -18.77
C ALA A 25 4.94 -6.56 -18.30
N GLY A 26 5.61 -6.53 -17.13
CA GLY A 26 6.14 -7.69 -16.43
C GLY A 26 5.09 -8.58 -15.75
N GLY A 27 3.79 -8.26 -15.89
CA GLY A 27 2.68 -9.09 -15.42
C GLY A 27 2.13 -8.73 -14.04
N CYS A 28 2.44 -7.54 -13.50
CA CYS A 28 1.78 -7.07 -12.28
C CYS A 28 0.36 -6.55 -12.57
N ASP A 29 -0.63 -7.15 -11.92
CA ASP A 29 -2.06 -6.79 -12.04
C ASP A 29 -2.43 -5.50 -11.26
N GLY A 30 -1.51 -5.03 -10.41
CA GLY A 30 -1.72 -3.85 -9.58
C GLY A 30 -0.43 -3.30 -9.00
N LEU A 31 -0.43 -2.00 -8.72
CA LEU A 31 0.68 -1.23 -8.18
C LEU A 31 0.27 -0.63 -6.85
N VAL A 32 1.15 -0.76 -5.85
CA VAL A 32 0.99 -0.06 -4.58
C VAL A 32 1.93 1.15 -4.51
N LEU A 33 1.34 2.33 -4.42
CA LEU A 33 2.01 3.64 -4.35
C LEU A 33 1.98 4.19 -2.92
N ASN A 34 2.79 5.22 -2.65
CA ASN A 34 2.82 5.95 -1.37
C ASN A 34 2.82 5.03 -0.13
N GLY A 35 3.46 3.87 -0.26
CA GLY A 35 3.65 2.93 0.85
C GLY A 35 4.95 3.19 1.59
N THR A 36 5.24 2.37 2.59
CA THR A 36 6.56 2.40 3.26
C THR A 36 7.72 2.23 2.28
N THR A 37 7.58 1.33 1.30
CA THR A 37 8.58 1.15 0.22
C THR A 37 8.64 2.35 -0.73
N GLY A 38 7.54 3.08 -0.89
CA GLY A 38 7.47 4.30 -1.69
C GLY A 38 7.80 5.55 -0.89
N GLU A 39 8.44 5.40 0.27
CA GLU A 39 8.95 6.52 1.07
C GLU A 39 7.85 7.52 1.50
N SER A 40 6.68 6.99 1.87
CA SER A 40 5.55 7.80 2.32
C SER A 40 5.83 8.81 3.46
N PRO A 41 6.79 8.58 4.39
CA PRO A 41 7.11 9.58 5.42
C PRO A 41 7.91 10.80 4.91
N THR A 42 8.55 10.71 3.74
CA THR A 42 9.45 11.75 3.21
C THR A 42 8.92 12.44 1.95
N THR A 43 7.69 12.12 1.56
CA THR A 43 6.98 12.76 0.43
C THR A 43 5.85 13.65 0.93
N THR A 44 5.73 14.82 0.31
CA THR A 44 4.62 15.76 0.54
C THR A 44 3.30 15.22 0.00
N ASP A 45 2.19 15.77 0.46
CA ASP A 45 0.86 15.32 0.00
C ASP A 45 0.61 15.65 -1.47
N ALA A 46 1.18 16.77 -1.95
CA ALA A 46 1.17 17.13 -3.36
C ALA A 46 1.94 16.11 -4.21
N GLU A 47 3.13 15.69 -3.77
CA GLU A 47 3.92 14.66 -4.45
C GLU A 47 3.18 13.31 -4.49
N LYS A 48 2.54 12.93 -3.38
CA LYS A 48 1.71 11.71 -3.31
C LYS A 48 0.60 11.72 -4.36
N ALA A 49 -0.11 12.84 -4.52
CA ALA A 49 -1.19 12.96 -5.51
C ALA A 49 -0.66 13.06 -6.95
N ALA A 50 0.47 13.74 -7.17
CA ALA A 50 1.13 13.82 -8.46
C ALA A 50 1.60 12.44 -8.95
N LEU A 51 2.19 11.65 -8.05
CA LEU A 51 2.62 10.28 -8.35
C LEU A 51 1.45 9.39 -8.77
N VAL A 52 0.32 9.45 -8.06
CA VAL A 52 -0.89 8.68 -8.41
C VAL A 52 -1.37 9.05 -9.81
N ARG A 53 -1.48 10.35 -10.11
CA ARG A 53 -1.91 10.83 -11.44
C ARG A 53 -0.98 10.36 -12.56
N ALA A 54 0.33 10.55 -12.39
CA ALA A 54 1.31 10.17 -13.40
C ALA A 54 1.29 8.66 -13.66
N VAL A 55 1.24 7.83 -12.61
CA VAL A 55 1.16 6.37 -12.76
C VAL A 55 -0.16 5.95 -13.41
N ARG A 56 -1.28 6.59 -13.03
CA ARG A 56 -2.61 6.34 -13.61
C ARG A 56 -2.68 6.66 -15.09
N GLU A 57 -2.04 7.76 -15.51
CA GLU A 57 -1.89 8.13 -16.92
C GLU A 57 -1.10 7.06 -17.69
N ALA A 58 0.06 6.65 -17.15
CA ALA A 58 0.91 5.67 -17.80
C ALA A 58 0.23 4.30 -17.95
N VAL A 59 -0.37 3.76 -16.88
CA VAL A 59 -0.89 2.37 -16.91
C VAL A 59 -2.35 2.28 -17.36
N GLY A 60 -3.10 3.38 -17.34
CA GLY A 60 -4.52 3.39 -17.67
C GLY A 60 -5.29 2.38 -16.81
N LYS A 61 -6.22 1.62 -17.43
CA LYS A 61 -7.01 0.58 -16.74
C LYS A 61 -6.33 -0.79 -16.71
N ARG A 62 -5.07 -0.91 -17.15
CA ARG A 62 -4.36 -2.20 -17.28
C ARG A 62 -3.97 -2.79 -15.94
N ALA A 63 -3.79 -1.95 -14.92
CA ALA A 63 -3.47 -2.34 -13.56
C ALA A 63 -4.28 -1.51 -12.57
N SER A 64 -4.57 -2.12 -11.42
CA SER A 64 -5.17 -1.41 -10.29
C SER A 64 -4.13 -0.57 -9.55
N ILE A 65 -4.52 0.61 -9.07
CA ILE A 65 -3.68 1.48 -8.26
C ILE A 65 -4.24 1.53 -6.85
N VAL A 66 -3.50 0.99 -5.88
CA VAL A 66 -3.78 1.17 -4.45
C VAL A 66 -2.73 2.11 -3.88
N THR A 67 -3.16 3.18 -3.21
CA THR A 67 -2.22 4.16 -2.67
C THR A 67 -2.26 4.22 -1.14
N GLY A 68 -1.12 4.41 -0.50
CA GLY A 68 -1.05 4.61 0.94
C GLY A 68 -1.60 6.00 1.32
N ALA A 69 -2.58 6.00 2.23
CA ALA A 69 -3.20 7.23 2.77
C ALA A 69 -3.09 7.32 4.30
N GLY A 70 -2.68 6.24 4.98
CA GLY A 70 -2.63 6.21 6.45
C GLY A 70 -1.54 7.08 7.06
N THR A 71 -1.92 7.86 8.06
CA THR A 71 -1.04 8.74 8.86
C THR A 71 -1.25 8.50 10.35
N ALA A 72 -0.55 9.25 11.21
CA ALA A 72 -0.79 9.22 12.66
C ALA A 72 -2.11 9.89 13.10
N GLY A 73 -2.78 10.65 12.22
CA GLY A 73 -3.99 11.41 12.54
C GLY A 73 -5.17 11.14 11.60
N THR A 74 -6.37 10.96 12.16
CA THR A 74 -7.57 10.61 11.39
C THR A 74 -7.92 11.66 10.33
N ARG A 75 -7.89 12.96 10.69
CA ARG A 75 -8.20 14.06 9.76
C ARG A 75 -7.28 14.05 8.54
N HIS A 76 -5.96 13.95 8.76
CA HIS A 76 -4.98 13.94 7.67
C HIS A 76 -5.11 12.68 6.80
N THR A 77 -5.39 11.53 7.40
CA THR A 77 -5.68 10.30 6.65
C THR A 77 -6.91 10.45 5.75
N VAL A 78 -7.98 11.11 6.24
CA VAL A 78 -9.18 11.39 5.44
C VAL A 78 -8.85 12.32 4.27
N GLU A 79 -8.13 13.42 4.52
CA GLU A 79 -7.69 14.37 3.48
C GLU A 79 -6.91 13.63 2.37
N LEU A 80 -5.94 12.78 2.74
CA LEU A 80 -5.17 11.99 1.78
C LEU A 80 -6.00 10.94 1.02
N ALA A 81 -6.99 10.32 1.68
CA ALA A 81 -7.86 9.34 1.03
C ALA A 81 -8.75 10.01 -0.04
N LEU A 82 -9.26 11.20 0.24
CA LEU A 82 -10.05 11.99 -0.71
C LEU A 82 -9.19 12.50 -1.88
N GLU A 83 -7.97 12.97 -1.61
CA GLU A 83 -7.06 13.37 -2.68
C GLU A 83 -6.61 12.19 -3.55
N ALA A 84 -6.44 11.00 -2.95
CA ALA A 84 -6.19 9.77 -3.69
C ALA A 84 -7.35 9.40 -4.63
N GLU A 85 -8.59 9.54 -4.18
CA GLU A 85 -9.80 9.34 -4.99
C GLU A 85 -9.84 10.29 -6.18
N LYS A 86 -9.63 11.59 -5.94
CA LYS A 86 -9.55 12.60 -7.01
C LYS A 86 -8.41 12.35 -7.99
N ALA A 87 -7.27 11.83 -7.51
CA ALA A 87 -6.11 11.49 -8.32
C ALA A 87 -6.30 10.22 -9.18
N GLY A 88 -7.37 9.46 -8.97
CA GLY A 88 -7.73 8.28 -9.76
C GLY A 88 -7.17 6.97 -9.22
N ALA A 89 -6.94 6.86 -7.90
CA ALA A 89 -6.67 5.59 -7.26
C ALA A 89 -7.91 4.68 -7.29
N ASP A 90 -7.70 3.36 -7.38
CA ASP A 90 -8.76 2.35 -7.32
C ASP A 90 -9.03 1.86 -5.88
N GLY A 91 -8.16 2.25 -4.93
CA GLY A 91 -8.27 1.88 -3.53
C GLY A 91 -7.23 2.60 -2.67
N VAL A 92 -7.47 2.63 -1.36
CA VAL A 92 -6.53 3.19 -0.38
C VAL A 92 -6.06 2.12 0.59
N ARG A 93 -4.81 2.23 1.02
CA ARG A 93 -4.26 1.44 2.13
C ARG A 93 -3.99 2.34 3.31
N VAL A 94 -4.61 2.01 4.44
CA VAL A 94 -4.54 2.79 5.67
C VAL A 94 -3.76 1.99 6.71
N VAL A 95 -2.61 2.51 7.11
CA VAL A 95 -1.81 1.94 8.20
C VAL A 95 -2.42 2.29 9.55
N THR A 96 -2.31 1.40 10.53
CA THR A 96 -2.65 1.72 11.92
C THR A 96 -1.92 3.00 12.36
N PRO A 97 -2.58 3.94 13.08
CA PRO A 97 -1.93 5.14 13.56
C PRO A 97 -0.66 4.81 14.35
N TYR A 98 0.45 5.44 13.96
CA TYR A 98 1.77 5.25 14.54
C TYR A 98 2.10 6.38 15.51
N CYS A 99 3.13 6.18 16.35
CA CYS A 99 3.59 7.08 17.42
C CYS A 99 2.63 7.21 18.60
N SER A 100 1.35 7.53 18.37
CA SER A 100 0.35 7.78 19.44
C SER A 100 -0.09 6.52 20.18
N ARG A 101 0.05 5.35 19.56
CA ARG A 101 -0.32 4.03 20.09
C ARG A 101 -1.75 3.99 20.68
N PRO A 102 -2.78 4.29 19.87
CA PRO A 102 -4.15 4.40 20.37
C PRO A 102 -4.72 3.07 20.87
N PRO A 103 -5.72 3.11 21.77
CA PRO A 103 -6.49 1.94 22.16
C PRO A 103 -7.36 1.41 20.99
N GLN A 104 -7.87 0.18 21.12
CA GLN A 104 -8.51 -0.55 20.02
C GLN A 104 -9.82 0.09 19.52
N ASP A 105 -10.58 0.71 20.41
CA ASP A 105 -11.78 1.50 20.10
C ASP A 105 -11.42 2.70 19.21
N ALA A 106 -10.36 3.43 19.54
CA ALA A 106 -9.86 4.53 18.72
C ALA A 106 -9.25 4.06 17.39
N VAL A 107 -8.61 2.89 17.35
CA VAL A 107 -8.16 2.25 16.10
C VAL A 107 -9.35 1.93 15.20
N GLU A 108 -10.42 1.37 15.77
CA GLU A 108 -11.64 1.06 15.03
C GLU A 108 -12.30 2.32 14.48
N GLU A 109 -12.50 3.34 15.32
CA GLU A 109 -13.09 4.61 14.93
C GLU A 109 -12.29 5.30 13.83
N HIS A 110 -10.95 5.28 13.91
CA HIS A 110 -10.07 5.79 12.87
C HIS A 110 -10.37 5.17 11.51
N PHE A 111 -10.40 3.84 11.43
CA PHE A 111 -10.65 3.14 10.16
C PHE A 111 -12.06 3.34 9.63
N ARG A 112 -13.08 3.33 10.51
CA ARG A 112 -14.48 3.61 10.12
C ARG A 112 -14.62 5.01 9.56
N THR A 113 -14.09 6.02 10.25
CA THR A 113 -14.12 7.42 9.82
C THR A 113 -13.52 7.59 8.42
N VAL A 114 -12.38 6.96 8.16
CA VAL A 114 -11.73 7.01 6.83
C VAL A 114 -12.58 6.29 5.78
N ALA A 115 -13.10 5.11 6.11
CA ALA A 115 -13.93 4.33 5.20
C ALA A 115 -15.28 5.00 4.90
N ASP A 116 -15.86 5.74 5.83
CA ASP A 116 -17.10 6.50 5.61
C ASP A 116 -16.88 7.73 4.71
N ALA A 117 -15.72 8.40 4.87
CA ALA A 117 -15.41 9.64 4.17
C ALA A 117 -15.06 9.46 2.68
N CYS A 118 -14.33 8.40 2.30
CA CYS A 118 -13.93 8.17 0.90
C CYS A 118 -14.78 7.12 0.19
N GLY A 119 -15.01 7.30 -1.12
CA GLY A 119 -15.77 6.34 -1.94
C GLY A 119 -14.98 5.07 -2.29
N LEU A 120 -13.69 5.04 -2.00
CA LEU A 120 -12.78 3.96 -2.39
C LEU A 120 -12.78 2.75 -1.44
N PRO A 121 -12.48 1.54 -1.95
CA PRO A 121 -12.16 0.39 -1.10
C PRO A 121 -10.92 0.64 -0.24
N VAL A 122 -11.04 0.31 1.05
CA VAL A 122 -10.02 0.47 2.08
C VAL A 122 -9.37 -0.87 2.40
N THR A 123 -8.04 -0.89 2.35
CA THR A 123 -7.20 -1.99 2.85
C THR A 123 -6.57 -1.58 4.18
N LEU A 124 -6.87 -2.31 5.24
CA LEU A 124 -6.20 -2.16 6.53
C LEU A 124 -4.73 -2.58 6.40
N TYR A 125 -3.82 -1.90 7.08
CA TYR A 125 -2.41 -2.28 7.11
C TYR A 125 -1.91 -2.42 8.54
N ASP A 126 -1.84 -3.68 8.99
CA ASP A 126 -1.39 -4.05 10.33
C ASP A 126 0.11 -4.37 10.31
N ILE A 127 0.92 -3.49 10.91
CA ILE A 127 2.37 -3.61 11.00
C ILE A 127 2.87 -3.14 12.38
N PRO A 128 2.53 -3.86 13.46
CA PRO A 128 2.80 -3.43 14.84
C PRO A 128 4.29 -3.19 15.11
N GLY A 129 5.19 -3.87 14.40
CA GLY A 129 6.63 -3.63 14.48
C GLY A 129 7.08 -2.22 14.05
N ARG A 130 6.22 -1.47 13.34
CA ARG A 130 6.45 -0.06 12.98
C ARG A 130 5.49 0.90 13.70
N THR A 131 4.25 0.49 13.95
CA THR A 131 3.21 1.38 14.51
C THR A 131 3.20 1.38 16.03
N GLY A 132 3.65 0.28 16.67
CA GLY A 132 3.53 0.07 18.12
C GLY A 132 2.13 -0.38 18.57
N THR A 133 1.14 -0.36 17.68
CA THR A 133 -0.23 -0.83 17.93
C THR A 133 -0.63 -1.82 16.85
N ARG A 134 -1.10 -2.99 17.28
CA ARG A 134 -1.69 -4.03 16.44
C ARG A 134 -3.17 -3.76 16.21
N ILE A 135 -3.72 -4.21 15.08
CA ILE A 135 -5.17 -4.38 14.94
C ILE A 135 -5.53 -5.74 15.55
N GLU A 136 -6.17 -5.77 16.72
CA GLU A 136 -6.54 -7.04 17.35
C GLU A 136 -7.60 -7.79 16.53
N PRO A 137 -7.63 -9.13 16.58
CA PRO A 137 -8.57 -9.94 15.79
C PRO A 137 -10.03 -9.52 15.96
N GLU A 138 -10.46 -9.21 17.18
CA GLU A 138 -11.82 -8.77 17.50
C GLU A 138 -12.14 -7.44 16.80
N THR A 139 -11.19 -6.50 16.81
CA THR A 139 -11.30 -5.22 16.08
C THR A 139 -11.38 -5.45 14.58
N MET A 140 -10.56 -6.36 14.05
CA MET A 140 -10.57 -6.71 12.63
C MET A 140 -11.91 -7.32 12.19
N LEU A 141 -12.52 -8.18 13.00
CA LEU A 141 -13.84 -8.76 12.72
C LEU A 141 -14.94 -7.70 12.69
N ARG A 142 -14.91 -6.72 13.61
CA ARG A 142 -15.86 -5.61 13.61
C ARG A 142 -15.68 -4.70 12.40
N LEU A 143 -14.43 -4.42 12.01
CA LEU A 143 -14.10 -3.64 10.81
C LEU A 143 -14.49 -4.36 9.51
N ALA A 144 -14.41 -5.69 9.45
CA ALA A 144 -14.83 -6.49 8.30
C ALA A 144 -16.33 -6.37 7.98
N GLY A 145 -17.14 -5.90 8.92
CA GLY A 145 -18.56 -5.58 8.69
C GLY A 145 -18.79 -4.30 7.87
N HIS A 146 -17.78 -3.46 7.68
CA HIS A 146 -17.91 -2.21 6.93
C HIS A 146 -17.80 -2.47 5.41
N PRO A 147 -18.74 -2.02 4.57
CA PRO A 147 -18.83 -2.40 3.15
C PRO A 147 -17.62 -1.96 2.31
N ARG A 148 -16.90 -0.91 2.74
CA ARG A 148 -15.69 -0.43 2.06
C ARG A 148 -14.39 -1.00 2.62
N ILE A 149 -14.39 -1.72 3.75
CA ILE A 149 -13.17 -2.36 4.28
C ILE A 149 -13.08 -3.76 3.67
N VAL A 150 -12.21 -3.93 2.67
CA VAL A 150 -12.23 -5.10 1.78
C VAL A 150 -11.03 -6.03 1.93
N ALA A 151 -9.98 -5.60 2.63
CA ALA A 151 -8.75 -6.37 2.78
C ALA A 151 -7.94 -5.94 4.00
N VAL A 152 -7.04 -6.82 4.43
CA VAL A 152 -5.97 -6.53 5.38
C VAL A 152 -4.62 -6.92 4.78
N LYS A 153 -3.63 -6.05 4.92
CA LYS A 153 -2.22 -6.36 4.78
C LYS A 153 -1.66 -6.65 6.17
N ASP A 154 -1.48 -7.93 6.47
CA ASP A 154 -0.89 -8.40 7.72
C ASP A 154 0.64 -8.50 7.57
N CYS A 155 1.37 -7.78 8.42
CA CYS A 155 2.82 -7.81 8.52
C CYS A 155 3.30 -8.20 9.92
N PHE A 156 2.41 -8.78 10.74
CA PHE A 156 2.77 -9.41 12.00
C PHE A 156 3.30 -10.81 11.73
N LEU A 157 4.63 -10.98 11.83
CA LEU A 157 5.25 -12.30 11.71
C LEU A 157 5.19 -13.06 13.05
N ARG A 158 4.01 -13.59 13.39
CA ARG A 158 3.91 -14.71 14.34
C ARG A 158 2.59 -15.45 14.15
N LEU A 159 2.62 -16.52 13.36
CA LEU A 159 1.61 -17.56 13.48
C LEU A 159 2.12 -18.61 14.48
N PRO A 160 1.54 -18.77 15.67
CA PRO A 160 1.59 -20.07 16.33
C PRO A 160 0.89 -21.07 15.41
N ARG A 161 1.54 -22.20 15.11
CA ARG A 161 0.90 -23.31 14.41
C ARG A 161 -0.24 -23.83 15.30
N ARG A 162 -1.50 -23.58 14.92
CA ARG A 162 -2.63 -24.33 15.47
C ARG A 162 -2.66 -25.72 14.82
N PRO A 163 -2.58 -26.84 15.56
CA PRO A 163 -2.96 -28.14 15.01
C PRO A 163 -4.46 -28.08 14.68
N GLY A 164 -4.84 -28.34 13.43
CA GLY A 164 -6.24 -28.50 13.01
C GLY A 164 -7.09 -27.24 12.83
N GLY A 165 -6.52 -26.02 12.87
CA GLY A 165 -7.24 -24.79 12.49
C GLY A 165 -7.17 -24.51 10.99
N PRO A 166 -8.09 -23.72 10.41
CA PRO A 166 -7.93 -23.24 9.03
C PRO A 166 -6.57 -22.54 8.91
N GLY A 167 -5.86 -22.88 7.84
CA GLY A 167 -4.42 -22.62 7.67
C GLY A 167 -4.00 -21.14 7.75
N PRO A 168 -2.69 -20.87 7.69
CA PRO A 168 -2.13 -19.52 7.84
C PRO A 168 -2.86 -18.54 6.91
N TYR A 169 -3.39 -17.43 7.46
CA TYR A 169 -3.80 -16.29 6.64
C TYR A 169 -2.60 -15.89 5.78
N ARG A 170 -2.65 -16.24 4.49
CA ARG A 170 -1.59 -15.92 3.55
C ARG A 170 -1.54 -14.40 3.41
N ALA A 171 -0.35 -13.83 3.55
CA ALA A 171 -0.08 -12.48 3.09
C ALA A 171 -0.59 -12.34 1.64
N GLY A 172 -1.58 -11.46 1.47
CA GLY A 172 -2.15 -11.06 0.19
C GLY A 172 -3.35 -11.88 -0.27
N VAL A 173 -4.56 -11.41 0.03
CA VAL A 173 -5.69 -11.48 -0.91
C VAL A 173 -6.53 -10.20 -0.81
N LEU A 174 -6.23 -9.23 -1.69
CA LEU A 174 -7.20 -8.25 -2.15
C LEU A 174 -8.27 -9.01 -2.98
N ARG A 175 -9.28 -9.58 -2.32
CA ARG A 175 -10.49 -10.08 -2.99
C ARG A 175 -11.48 -8.92 -2.98
N GLY A 176 -11.49 -8.10 -4.04
CA GLY A 176 -12.45 -6.97 -4.08
C GLY A 176 -12.52 -6.15 -5.36
N LEU A 177 -11.48 -6.07 -6.19
CA LEU A 177 -11.49 -5.17 -7.36
C LEU A 177 -11.96 -5.83 -8.68
N ARG A 178 -12.84 -6.83 -8.63
CA ARG A 178 -13.43 -7.44 -9.84
C ARG A 178 -14.93 -7.18 -9.95
N ARG A 179 -15.30 -6.11 -10.65
CA ARG A 179 -16.49 -6.09 -11.52
C ARG A 179 -16.07 -5.83 -12.97
N ALA A 180 -15.30 -6.77 -13.53
CA ALA A 180 -15.19 -6.95 -14.98
C ALA A 180 -14.93 -8.44 -15.25
N ARG A 181 -15.79 -9.06 -16.06
CA ARG A 181 -15.83 -10.52 -16.33
C ARG A 181 -14.46 -11.05 -16.79
N PRO A 182 -13.98 -12.22 -16.31
CA PRO A 182 -12.73 -12.79 -16.79
C PRO A 182 -12.91 -13.59 -18.08
N ARG A 183 -12.05 -13.34 -19.09
CA ARG A 183 -11.70 -14.32 -20.11
C ARG A 183 -10.70 -15.34 -19.51
N PRO A 184 -10.78 -16.63 -19.85
CA PRO A 184 -9.86 -17.64 -19.33
C PRO A 184 -8.51 -17.56 -20.04
N VAL A 185 -7.42 -17.41 -19.29
CA VAL A 185 -6.05 -17.68 -19.77
C VAL A 185 -5.32 -18.49 -18.70
N ARG A 186 -4.72 -19.60 -19.15
CA ARG A 186 -4.03 -20.64 -18.36
C ARG A 186 -2.81 -20.08 -17.60
N GLY A 187 -2.64 -20.55 -16.36
CA GLY A 187 -1.34 -20.82 -15.74
C GLY A 187 -0.33 -19.69 -15.57
N GLY A 188 -0.58 -18.73 -14.67
CA GLY A 188 0.43 -17.78 -14.17
C GLY A 188 0.01 -17.21 -12.81
N ARG A 189 0.93 -17.09 -11.85
CA ARG A 189 0.65 -16.58 -10.49
C ARG A 189 0.40 -15.06 -10.52
N ARG A 190 -0.88 -14.70 -10.57
CA ARG A 190 -1.47 -13.34 -10.50
C ARG A 190 -1.17 -12.67 -9.15
N GLY A 191 -0.85 -11.37 -9.11
CA GLY A 191 -0.56 -10.66 -7.87
C GLY A 191 -0.16 -9.18 -8.02
N LEU A 192 -0.34 -8.38 -6.96
CA LEU A 192 0.14 -7.00 -6.91
C LEU A 192 1.66 -6.94 -6.80
N CYS A 193 2.25 -5.92 -7.41
CA CYS A 193 3.66 -5.57 -7.22
C CYS A 193 3.85 -4.89 -5.85
N GLU A 194 4.17 -5.71 -4.84
CA GLU A 194 4.67 -5.27 -3.53
C GLU A 194 6.17 -5.61 -3.36
N HIS A 195 6.77 -5.19 -2.24
CA HIS A 195 8.19 -5.36 -1.91
C HIS A 195 8.72 -6.76 -2.34
N GLY A 196 9.77 -6.78 -3.16
CA GLY A 196 10.41 -8.01 -3.65
C GLY A 196 10.07 -8.45 -5.08
N ARG A 197 9.10 -7.82 -5.76
CA ARG A 197 8.86 -8.00 -7.22
C ARG A 197 9.53 -6.93 -8.09
N GLU A 198 10.21 -5.97 -7.47
CA GLU A 198 10.96 -4.95 -8.17
C GLU A 198 12.28 -5.54 -8.71
N PRO A 199 12.67 -5.23 -9.95
CA PRO A 199 13.94 -5.69 -10.50
C PRO A 199 15.09 -5.15 -9.65
N ARG A 200 15.97 -6.04 -9.18
CA ARG A 200 17.20 -5.63 -8.51
C ARG A 200 18.03 -4.80 -9.51
N PRO A 201 18.58 -3.65 -9.11
CA PRO A 201 19.65 -3.05 -9.89
C PRO A 201 20.78 -4.09 -10.04
N GLY A 202 21.33 -4.22 -11.24
CA GLY A 202 22.47 -5.11 -11.50
C GLY A 202 23.65 -4.74 -10.58
N PRO A 203 24.62 -5.66 -10.38
CA PRO A 203 25.73 -5.43 -9.47
C PRO A 203 26.55 -4.22 -9.95
N HIS A 204 26.41 -3.08 -9.27
CA HIS A 204 27.33 -1.96 -9.40
C HIS A 204 28.56 -2.23 -8.52
N PRO A 205 29.79 -2.16 -9.05
CA PRO A 205 30.99 -2.36 -8.25
C PRO A 205 31.31 -1.05 -7.49
N LEU A 206 30.85 -0.92 -6.26
CA LEU A 206 31.28 0.15 -5.36
C LEU A 206 32.25 -0.41 -4.33
N ARG A 207 33.52 0.00 -4.45
CA ARG A 207 34.58 -0.23 -3.46
C ARG A 207 34.24 0.48 -2.15
N PRO A 208 34.53 -0.11 -0.98
CA PRO A 208 34.22 0.50 0.32
C PRO A 208 35.14 1.71 0.60
N GLY A 209 34.58 2.91 0.57
CA GLY A 209 35.20 4.13 1.09
C GLY A 209 35.09 4.18 2.62
N ARG A 210 36.23 4.40 3.31
CA ARG A 210 36.31 4.55 4.76
C ARG A 210 35.60 5.83 5.21
N VAL A 211 34.60 5.70 6.09
CA VAL A 211 34.00 6.82 6.82
C VAL A 211 34.92 7.20 7.98
N ARG A 212 35.53 8.40 7.92
CA ARG A 212 36.10 9.06 9.10
C ARG A 212 34.96 9.69 9.89
N ARG A 213 34.80 9.29 11.15
CA ARG A 213 33.91 9.94 12.11
C ARG A 213 34.52 11.28 12.52
N ARG A 214 33.72 12.35 12.52
CA ARG A 214 33.91 13.49 13.41
C ARG A 214 33.05 13.26 14.64
#